data_AF-A0A7J6W8N3-F1
#
_entry.id   AF-A0A7J6W8N3-F1
#
_cell.length_a   1.000
_cell.length_b   1.000
_cell.length_c   1.000
_cell.angle_alpha   90.00
_cell.angle_beta   90.00
_cell.angle_gamma   90.00
#
_symmetry.space_group_name_H-M   'P 1'
#
loop_
_entity.id
_entity.type
_entity.pdbx_description
1 polymer ?
#
loop_
_entity_poly.entity_id
_entity_poly.type
_entity_poly.pdbx_seq_one_letter_code
_entity_poly.pdbx_strand_id
1 'polypeptide(L)'
;YLRVVHAPTFLRKFASDRRHMKDSAGNWIAHPPAYEPIIAEDGAIHNLDEYIKIGASEVTNVSDDLTHRVLSGKFGGVVTERQLEDLFCNFLIDFPVFSGSHTSN
;
A
#
# COMPACT_ATOMS: atom_id res chain seq x y z
N TYR A 1 -6.79 -4.99 10.86
CA TYR A 1 -5.44 -4.90 10.26
C TYR A 1 -5.53 -4.11 8.97
N LEU A 2 -4.47 -3.41 8.61
CA LEU A 2 -4.36 -2.63 7.38
C LEU A 2 -3.07 -3.04 6.66
N ARG A 3 -3.12 -3.14 5.32
CA ARG A 3 -1.92 -3.26 4.50
C ARG A 3 -1.51 -1.86 4.03
N VAL A 4 -0.33 -1.42 4.41
CA VAL A 4 0.24 -0.13 4.02
C VAL A 4 1.29 -0.38 2.95
N VAL A 5 1.09 0.20 1.78
CA VAL A 5 1.99 0.05 0.64
C VAL A 5 2.51 1.41 0.22
N HIS A 6 3.82 1.53 0.04
CA HIS A 6 4.42 2.72 -0.52
C HIS A 6 3.94 2.97 -1.95
N ALA A 7 3.36 4.15 -2.21
CA ALA A 7 2.65 4.44 -3.46
C ALA A 7 3.49 4.23 -4.74
N PRO A 8 4.76 4.67 -4.83
CA PRO A 8 5.61 4.36 -5.98
C PRO A 8 5.83 2.86 -6.22
N THR A 9 5.83 2.05 -5.15
CA THR A 9 5.92 0.59 -5.27
C THR A 9 4.60 0.03 -5.79
N PHE A 10 3.46 0.48 -5.25
CA PHE A 10 2.13 0.08 -5.69
C PHE A 10 1.92 0.35 -7.19
N LEU A 11 2.21 1.57 -7.65
CA LEU A 11 2.04 1.95 -9.06
C LEU A 11 2.88 1.10 -10.03
N ARG A 12 4.06 0.65 -9.60
CA ARG A 12 4.97 -0.16 -10.43
C ARG A 12 4.67 -1.66 -10.35
N LYS A 13 4.17 -2.14 -9.20
CA LYS A 13 4.10 -3.57 -8.90
C LYS A 13 2.68 -4.12 -8.83
N PHE A 14 1.64 -3.30 -8.78
CA PHE A 14 0.26 -3.76 -8.77
C PHE A 14 -0.16 -4.28 -10.15
N ALA A 15 -0.89 -5.40 -10.17
CA ALA A 15 -1.45 -5.98 -11.37
C ALA A 15 -2.80 -6.65 -11.12
N SER A 16 -3.74 -6.41 -12.03
CA SER A 16 -5.04 -7.07 -12.02
C SER A 16 -5.61 -7.19 -13.42
N ASP A 17 -5.75 -8.43 -13.88
CA ASP A 17 -6.52 -8.83 -15.06
C ASP A 17 -8.04 -8.89 -14.81
N ARG A 18 -8.47 -8.46 -13.62
CA ARG A 18 -9.89 -8.35 -13.19
C ARG A 18 -10.62 -9.69 -13.15
N ARG A 19 -9.91 -10.84 -13.17
CA ARG A 19 -10.55 -12.16 -13.18
C ARG A 19 -11.49 -12.41 -11.99
N HIS A 20 -11.20 -11.81 -10.84
CA HIS A 20 -12.03 -11.92 -9.63
C HIS A 20 -13.43 -11.28 -9.78
N MET A 21 -13.63 -10.42 -10.79
CA MET A 21 -14.92 -9.80 -11.10
C MET A 21 -15.74 -10.61 -12.13
N LYS A 22 -15.29 -11.81 -12.50
CA LYS A 22 -16.05 -12.74 -13.32
C LYS A 22 -16.70 -13.80 -12.46
N ASP A 23 -17.95 -14.12 -12.75
CA ASP A 23 -18.65 -15.25 -12.14
C ASP A 23 -18.14 -16.60 -12.68
N SER A 24 -18.68 -17.71 -12.17
CA SER A 24 -18.33 -19.06 -12.62
C SER A 24 -18.68 -19.34 -14.08
N ALA A 25 -19.55 -18.55 -14.70
CA ALA A 25 -19.90 -18.63 -16.12
C ALA A 25 -19.06 -17.68 -17.00
N GLY A 26 -18.17 -16.88 -16.40
CA GLY A 26 -17.32 -15.92 -17.09
C GLY A 26 -17.96 -14.55 -17.35
N ASN A 27 -19.18 -14.31 -16.85
CA ASN A 27 -19.85 -13.01 -16.97
C ASN A 27 -19.30 -12.02 -15.95
N TRP A 28 -19.31 -10.74 -16.31
CA TRP A 28 -18.91 -9.67 -15.40
C TRP A 28 -19.95 -9.45 -14.30
N ILE A 29 -19.52 -9.51 -13.04
CA ILE A 29 -20.34 -9.19 -11.87
C ILE A 29 -20.66 -7.69 -11.83
N ALA A 30 -19.74 -6.86 -12.33
CA ALA A 30 -19.93 -5.45 -12.59
C ALA A 30 -19.12 -5.04 -13.83
N HIS A 31 -19.58 -4.03 -14.56
CA HIS A 31 -18.87 -3.55 -15.74
C HIS A 31 -17.44 -3.14 -15.38
N PRO A 32 -16.41 -3.68 -16.08
CA PRO A 32 -15.04 -3.31 -15.82
C PRO A 32 -14.80 -1.85 -16.27
N PRO A 33 -13.83 -1.15 -15.67
CA PRO A 33 -13.40 0.14 -16.18
C PRO A 33 -12.99 0.07 -17.66
N ALA A 34 -13.20 1.16 -18.41
CA ALA A 34 -12.99 1.20 -19.86
C ALA A 34 -11.51 1.14 -20.29
N TYR A 35 -10.57 1.47 -19.39
CA TYR A 35 -9.15 1.37 -19.67
C TYR A 35 -8.67 -0.10 -19.60
N GLU A 36 -7.52 -0.39 -20.19
CA GLU A 36 -6.92 -1.74 -20.17
C GLU A 36 -6.61 -2.24 -18.75
N PRO A 37 -6.54 -3.56 -18.53
CA PRO A 37 -6.07 -4.10 -17.26
C PRO A 37 -4.72 -3.52 -16.83
N ILE A 38 -4.52 -3.35 -15.52
CA ILE A 38 -3.26 -2.84 -14.99
C ILE A 38 -2.27 -4.00 -14.97
N ILE A 39 -1.15 -3.83 -15.67
CA ILE A 39 -0.04 -4.76 -15.74
C ILE A 39 1.13 -4.14 -14.98
N ALA A 40 1.80 -4.94 -14.14
CA ALA A 40 2.96 -4.48 -13.40
C ALA A 40 4.16 -4.29 -14.34
N GLU A 41 5.12 -3.47 -13.91
CA GLU A 41 6.38 -3.21 -14.63
C GLU A 41 7.19 -4.49 -14.89
N ASP A 42 7.07 -5.50 -14.02
CA ASP A 42 7.71 -6.81 -14.17
C ASP A 42 6.94 -7.78 -15.10
N GLY A 43 5.86 -7.31 -15.74
CA GLY A 43 5.01 -8.10 -16.62
C GLY A 43 3.97 -8.97 -15.90
N ALA A 44 3.88 -8.92 -14.57
CA ALA A 44 2.83 -9.63 -13.86
C ALA A 44 1.45 -9.08 -14.26
N ILE A 45 0.51 -9.97 -14.55
CA ILE A 45 -0.87 -9.63 -14.93
C ILE A 45 -1.88 -9.82 -13.79
N HIS A 46 -1.48 -10.51 -12.72
CA HIS A 46 -2.33 -10.73 -11.56
C HIS A 46 -1.48 -10.83 -10.29
N ASN A 47 -1.83 -10.04 -9.28
CA ASN A 47 -1.34 -10.20 -7.91
C ASN A 47 -2.26 -9.53 -6.87
N LEU A 48 -3.49 -9.20 -7.25
CA LEU A 48 -4.46 -8.55 -6.37
C LEU A 48 -4.65 -9.32 -5.05
N ASP A 49 -4.66 -10.65 -5.09
CA ASP A 49 -4.86 -11.48 -3.91
C ASP A 49 -3.77 -11.26 -2.85
N GLU A 50 -2.52 -10.97 -3.25
CA GLU A 50 -1.42 -10.67 -2.32
C GLU A 50 -1.62 -9.31 -1.62
N TYR A 51 -2.30 -8.37 -2.28
CA TYR A 51 -2.66 -7.09 -1.68
C TYR A 51 -3.87 -7.20 -0.74
N ILE A 52 -4.83 -8.09 -1.04
CA ILE A 52 -6.03 -8.29 -0.21
C ILE A 52 -5.72 -9.17 1.00
N LYS A 53 -4.90 -10.21 0.82
CA LYS A 53 -4.60 -11.18 1.86
C LYS A 53 -3.88 -10.50 3.02
N ILE A 54 -4.35 -10.80 4.23
CA ILE A 54 -3.74 -10.40 5.49
C ILE A 54 -3.45 -11.68 6.27
N GLY A 55 -2.19 -12.09 6.32
CA GLY A 55 -1.74 -13.23 7.11
C GLY A 55 -1.43 -12.83 8.56
N ALA A 56 -1.84 -13.65 9.53
CA ALA A 56 -1.53 -13.41 10.95
C ALA A 56 -0.01 -13.36 11.25
N SER A 57 0.80 -14.05 10.44
CA SER A 57 2.27 -14.04 10.53
C SER A 57 2.93 -12.80 9.93
N GLU A 58 2.18 -11.92 9.26
CA GLU A 58 2.71 -10.74 8.56
C GLU A 58 2.68 -9.48 9.43
N VAL A 59 2.02 -9.53 10.59
CA VAL A 59 1.95 -8.42 11.55
C VAL A 59 3.35 -8.08 12.03
N THR A 60 3.77 -6.86 11.74
CA THR A 60 5.11 -6.35 12.10
C THR A 60 5.11 -5.92 13.56
N ASN A 61 6.12 -6.28 14.37
CA ASN A 61 6.10 -6.01 15.82
C ASN A 61 6.97 -4.81 16.26
N VAL A 62 7.69 -4.12 15.37
CA VAL A 62 8.68 -3.08 15.73
C VAL A 62 8.62 -1.87 14.78
N SER A 63 8.74 -0.64 15.31
CA SER A 63 8.58 0.63 14.55
C SER A 63 9.60 0.84 13.43
N ASP A 64 10.88 0.58 13.71
CA ASP A 64 11.96 0.85 12.74
C ASP A 64 11.98 -0.20 11.62
N ASP A 65 11.67 -1.45 11.97
CA ASP A 65 11.43 -2.52 11.01
C ASP A 65 10.19 -2.23 10.15
N LEU A 66 9.16 -1.59 10.74
CA LEU A 66 7.92 -1.30 10.05
C LEU A 66 8.10 -0.29 8.92
N THR A 67 8.79 0.84 9.15
CA THR A 67 9.04 1.83 8.09
C THR A 67 9.84 1.22 6.95
N HIS A 68 10.91 0.49 7.27
CA HIS A 68 11.71 -0.20 6.25
C HIS A 68 10.87 -1.19 5.44
N ARG A 69 10.04 -2.00 6.10
CA ARG A 69 9.17 -2.98 5.43
C ARG A 69 8.10 -2.33 4.55
N VAL A 70 7.48 -1.25 4.98
CA VAL A 70 6.48 -0.52 4.18
C VAL A 70 7.13 0.11 2.94
N LEU A 71 8.33 0.68 3.07
CA LEU A 71 9.02 1.38 1.98
C LEU A 71 9.69 0.43 0.98
N SER A 72 10.29 -0.67 1.46
CA SER A 72 11.05 -1.61 0.61
C SER A 72 10.22 -2.81 0.13
N GLY A 73 9.17 -3.18 0.85
CA GLY A 73 8.38 -4.38 0.58
C GLY A 73 7.53 -4.25 -0.69
N LYS A 74 7.57 -5.26 -1.57
CA LYS A 74 6.73 -5.33 -2.79
C LYS A 74 5.24 -5.15 -2.48
N PHE A 75 4.77 -5.78 -1.40
CA PHE A 75 3.39 -5.73 -0.92
C PHE A 75 3.23 -4.87 0.33
N GLY A 76 4.25 -4.06 0.67
CA GLY A 76 4.27 -3.25 1.88
C GLY A 76 4.23 -4.06 3.18
N GLY A 77 3.70 -3.44 4.24
CA GLY A 77 3.60 -4.01 5.59
C GLY A 77 2.16 -4.16 6.07
N VAL A 78 1.91 -5.15 6.92
CA VAL A 78 0.63 -5.33 7.62
C VAL A 78 0.75 -4.77 9.03
N VAL A 79 -0.19 -3.90 9.39
CA VAL A 79 -0.20 -3.15 10.66
C VAL A 79 -1.55 -3.21 11.35
N THR A 80 -1.54 -2.99 12.66
CA THR A 80 -2.72 -2.61 13.44
C THR A 80 -3.01 -1.11 13.29
N GLU A 81 -4.16 -0.67 13.77
CA GLU A 81 -4.51 0.76 13.77
C GLU A 81 -3.53 1.60 14.60
N ARG A 82 -3.17 1.14 15.81
CA ARG A 82 -2.15 1.79 16.65
C ARG A 82 -0.81 1.95 15.94
N GLN A 83 -0.37 0.91 15.23
CA GLN A 83 0.89 0.95 14.49
C GLN A 83 0.84 1.87 13.27
N LEU A 84 -0.34 2.04 12.67
CA LEU A 84 -0.54 3.02 11.60
C LEU A 84 -0.42 4.46 12.15
N GLU A 85 -1.01 4.73 13.32
CA GLU A 85 -0.87 6.01 14.01
C GLU A 85 0.60 6.30 14.34
N ASP A 86 1.31 5.34 14.93
CA ASP A 86 2.74 5.46 15.25
C ASP A 86 3.58 5.75 14.00
N LEU A 87 3.26 5.09 12.87
CA LEU A 87 3.93 5.31 11.60
C LEU A 87 3.75 6.75 11.12
N PHE A 88 2.52 7.29 11.13
CA PHE A 88 2.26 8.68 10.73
C PHE A 88 2.90 9.70 11.69
N CYS A 89 2.92 9.40 13.00
CA CYS A 89 3.59 10.23 13.98
C CYS A 89 5.11 10.30 13.73
N ASN A 90 5.76 9.16 13.44
CA ASN A 90 7.19 9.14 13.13
C ASN A 90 7.51 9.93 11.85
N PHE A 91 6.67 9.82 10.81
CA PHE A 91 6.85 10.59 9.57
C PHE A 91 6.70 12.11 9.76
N LEU A 92 5.95 12.57 10.77
CA LEU A 92 5.75 13.99 11.07
C LEU A 92 6.89 14.62 11.87
N ILE A 93 7.73 13.83 12.55
CA ILE A 93 8.85 14.34 13.35
C ILE A 93 10.07 14.67 12.45
N ASP A 94 10.19 14.03 11.29
CA ASP A 94 11.27 14.27 10.33
C ASP A 94 11.02 15.46 9.37
N PHE A 95 9.83 16.06 9.40
CA PHE A 95 9.58 17.35 8.76
C PHE A 95 9.78 18.47 9.79
N PRO A 96 10.81 19.32 9.68
CA PRO A 96 10.92 20.46 10.57
C PRO A 96 9.68 21.34 10.34
N VAL A 97 8.88 21.52 11.39
CA VAL A 97 7.92 22.62 11.47
C VAL A 97 8.73 23.88 11.19
N PHE A 98 8.47 24.53 10.06
CA PHE A 98 9.10 25.79 9.71
C PHE A 98 8.60 26.82 10.72
N SER A 99 9.34 26.98 11.83
CA SER A 99 9.10 28.07 12.76
C SER A 99 9.51 29.35 12.06
N GLY A 100 8.53 30.07 11.52
CA GLY A 100 8.74 31.40 10.96
C GLY A 100 9.43 32.28 12.01
N SER A 101 10.66 32.68 11.73
CA SER A 101 11.38 33.64 12.55
C SER A 101 10.68 34.99 12.46
N HIS A 102 10.14 35.44 13.59
CA HIS A 102 9.61 36.79 13.75
C HIS A 102 10.80 37.76 13.77
N THR A 103 11.05 38.48 12.67
CA THR A 103 11.88 39.68 12.73
C THR A 103 11.03 40.80 13.34
N SER A 104 11.38 41.25 14.55
CA SER A 104 10.95 42.56 15.04
C SER A 104 11.82 43.63 14.38
N ASN A 105 11.16 44.69 13.91
CA ASN A 105 11.77 45.94 13.47
C ASN A 105 12.43 46.69 14.63
#